data_AF-A0A2N0QI13-F1
#
_entry.id   AF-A0A2N0QI13-F1
#
_cell.length_a   1.000
_cell.length_b   1.000
_cell.length_c   1.000
_cell.angle_alpha   90.00
_cell.angle_beta   90.00
_cell.angle_gamma   90.00
#
_symmetry.space_group_name_H-M   'P 1'
#
loop_
_entity.id
_entity.type
_entity.pdbx_description
1 polymer ?
#
loop_
_entity_poly.entity_id
_entity_poly.type
_entity_poly.pdbx_seq_one_letter_code
_entity_poly.pdbx_strand_id
1 'polypeptide(L)'
;MSSGTNAQESENAMCDVLRTARHVLAMDAFANISTLTFLQIYRSENIRVVDNKYQPRIGETVEFIYDPNSGAEAMRIGYDLLRQGKRVAFVSTGAVMARTLVEKASKLSKPDNSPVRARTYYGDMDGKQRQKDFSDINVAWSELDCVAYTNTVEAGISFEIIGHFDIVIAITNIATPVH
;
A
#
# COMPACT_ATOMS: atom_id res chain seq x y z
N MET A 1 29.96 -12.29 5.08
CA MET A 1 30.44 -10.90 5.20
C MET A 1 30.62 -10.23 3.83
N SER A 2 29.64 -10.32 2.92
CA SER A 2 29.72 -9.75 1.56
C SER A 2 28.63 -8.73 1.23
N SER A 3 27.66 -8.51 2.12
CA SER A 3 26.53 -7.61 1.85
C SER A 3 26.89 -6.13 2.01
N GLY A 4 27.83 -5.78 2.90
CA GLY A 4 28.22 -4.40 3.16
C GLY A 4 29.00 -3.75 2.01
N THR A 5 29.95 -4.47 1.42
CA THR A 5 30.75 -3.96 0.29
C THR A 5 29.89 -3.71 -0.94
N ASN A 6 28.99 -4.64 -1.26
CA ASN A 6 28.08 -4.51 -2.40
C ASN A 6 27.07 -3.36 -2.22
N ALA A 7 26.63 -3.09 -0.98
CA ALA A 7 25.74 -1.98 -0.68
C ALA A 7 26.44 -0.63 -0.88
N GLN A 8 27.68 -0.50 -0.42
CA GLN A 8 28.45 0.72 -0.54
C GLN A 8 28.85 1.02 -1.99
N GLU A 9 29.19 -0.01 -2.77
CA GLU A 9 29.42 0.12 -4.21
C GLU A 9 28.15 0.56 -4.95
N SER A 10 26.99 0.01 -4.60
CA SER A 10 25.70 0.41 -5.18
C SER A 10 25.33 1.86 -4.84
N GLU A 11 25.59 2.29 -3.61
CA GLU A 11 25.38 3.67 -3.17
C GLU A 11 26.27 4.65 -3.95
N ASN A 12 27.57 4.33 -4.08
CA ASN A 12 28.51 5.16 -4.82
C ASN A 12 28.11 5.29 -6.30
N ALA A 13 27.69 4.19 -6.93
CA ALA A 13 27.22 4.20 -8.32
C ALA A 13 25.99 5.11 -8.51
N MET A 14 25.03 5.06 -7.57
CA MET A 14 23.87 5.95 -7.59
C MET A 14 24.29 7.42 -7.42
N CYS A 15 25.22 7.70 -6.51
CA CYS A 15 25.72 9.05 -6.27
C CYS A 15 26.40 9.64 -7.52
N ASP A 16 27.16 8.84 -8.26
CA ASP A 16 27.82 9.28 -9.49
C ASP A 16 26.83 9.58 -10.61
N VAL A 17 25.74 8.79 -10.72
CA VAL A 17 24.62 9.09 -11.61
C VAL A 17 23.97 10.43 -11.23
N LEU A 18 23.71 10.66 -9.95
CA LEU A 18 23.12 11.91 -9.47
C LEU A 18 24.00 13.13 -9.77
N ARG A 19 25.33 13.01 -9.63
CA ARG A 19 26.27 14.11 -9.94
C ARG A 19 26.33 14.43 -11.43
N THR A 20 26.33 13.41 -12.29
CA THR A 20 26.55 13.57 -13.74
C THR A 20 25.27 13.83 -14.53
N ALA A 21 24.09 13.49 -13.99
CA ALA A 21 22.82 13.70 -14.67
C ALA A 21 22.59 15.19 -15.00
N ARG A 22 22.11 15.50 -16.21
CA ARG A 22 21.78 16.89 -16.57
C ARG A 22 20.58 17.42 -15.76
N HIS A 23 19.57 16.57 -15.58
CA HIS A 23 18.35 16.86 -14.82
C HIS A 23 18.01 15.67 -13.94
N VAL A 24 17.54 15.93 -12.72
CA VAL A 24 17.08 14.90 -11.78
C VAL A 24 15.67 15.28 -11.34
N LEU A 25 14.74 14.33 -11.47
CA LEU A 25 13.39 14.41 -10.93
C LEU A 25 13.28 13.33 -9.85
N ALA A 26 13.01 13.75 -8.62
CA ALA A 26 12.73 12.86 -7.51
C ALA A 26 11.28 13.09 -7.07
N MET A 27 10.54 12.00 -6.87
CA MET A 27 9.14 12.02 -6.45
C MET A 27 8.97 10.99 -5.34
N ASP A 28 8.46 11.41 -4.20
CA ASP A 28 8.21 10.56 -3.05
C ASP A 28 7.05 11.16 -2.25
N ALA A 29 6.11 10.31 -1.84
CA ALA A 29 4.97 10.70 -1.03
C ALA A 29 5.38 11.16 0.39
N PHE A 30 6.56 10.73 0.86
CA PHE A 30 7.07 10.99 2.20
C PHE A 30 8.51 11.53 2.20
N ALA A 31 8.87 12.33 1.18
CA ALA A 31 10.17 12.99 1.12
C ALA A 31 10.42 13.83 2.38
N ASN A 32 11.19 13.29 3.32
CA ASN A 32 11.52 13.97 4.57
C ASN A 32 12.79 14.82 4.43
N ILE A 33 13.13 15.54 5.50
CA ILE A 33 14.30 16.42 5.54
C ILE A 33 15.59 15.68 5.16
N SER A 34 15.74 14.42 5.59
CA SER A 34 16.91 13.61 5.25
C SER A 34 16.99 13.33 3.74
N THR A 35 15.88 12.99 3.10
CA THR A 35 15.83 12.80 1.63
C THR A 35 16.19 14.07 0.89
N LEU A 36 15.65 15.22 1.31
CA LEU A 36 15.98 16.52 0.72
C LEU A 36 17.45 16.89 0.92
N THR A 37 17.98 16.69 2.13
CA THR A 37 19.38 16.95 2.47
C THR A 37 20.31 16.10 1.62
N PHE A 38 19.99 14.81 1.48
CA PHE A 38 20.72 13.89 0.61
C PHE A 38 20.78 14.42 -0.83
N LEU A 39 19.63 14.79 -1.42
CA LEU A 39 19.61 15.33 -2.80
C LEU A 39 20.38 16.66 -2.93
N GLN A 40 20.32 17.53 -1.93
CA GLN A 40 21.05 18.81 -1.90
C GLN A 40 22.56 18.61 -1.95
N ILE A 41 23.10 17.63 -1.23
CA ILE A 41 24.53 17.30 -1.21
C ILE A 41 25.05 17.00 -2.63
N TYR A 42 24.26 16.35 -3.48
CA TYR A 42 24.71 15.90 -4.79
C TYR A 42 24.30 16.79 -5.97
N ARG A 43 23.28 17.67 -5.81
CA ARG A 43 22.70 18.46 -6.91
C ARG A 43 22.84 19.97 -6.78
N SER A 44 23.44 20.49 -5.69
CA SER A 44 23.66 21.94 -5.43
C SER A 44 22.36 22.75 -5.24
N GLU A 45 22.48 24.07 -5.08
CA GLU A 45 21.41 25.01 -4.64
C GLU A 45 20.19 25.13 -5.58
N ASN A 46 20.23 24.57 -6.79
CA ASN A 46 19.16 24.69 -7.80
C ASN A 46 18.06 23.62 -7.68
N ILE A 47 17.75 23.15 -6.48
CA ILE A 47 16.63 22.20 -6.26
C ILE A 47 15.33 22.98 -6.12
N ARG A 48 14.36 22.66 -6.98
CA ARG A 48 12.97 23.11 -6.82
C ARG A 48 12.19 21.99 -6.14
N VAL A 49 11.72 22.25 -4.93
CA VAL A 49 10.83 21.34 -4.20
C VAL A 49 9.40 21.79 -4.44
N VAL A 50 8.58 20.87 -4.95
CA VAL A 50 7.13 21.05 -5.03
C VAL A 50 6.52 20.17 -3.95
N ASP A 51 6.14 20.78 -2.83
CA ASP A 51 5.40 20.12 -1.77
C ASP A 51 3.91 20.14 -2.11
N ASN A 52 3.43 19.05 -2.71
CA ASN A 52 2.01 18.85 -2.90
C ASN A 52 1.39 18.38 -1.59
N LYS A 53 1.00 19.32 -0.74
CA LYS A 53 0.32 19.02 0.51
C LYS A 53 -1.02 18.35 0.20
N TYR A 54 -1.10 17.05 0.50
CA TYR A 54 -2.36 16.33 0.47
C TYR A 54 -3.33 17.02 1.41
N GLN A 55 -4.49 17.42 0.89
CA GLN A 55 -5.56 17.96 1.73
C GLN A 55 -6.20 16.79 2.48
N PRO A 56 -6.29 16.83 3.82
CA PRO A 56 -7.02 15.81 4.56
C PRO A 56 -8.43 15.68 4.00
N ARG A 57 -8.91 14.45 3.84
CA ARG A 57 -10.29 14.24 3.38
C ARG A 57 -11.25 14.66 4.48
N ILE A 58 -11.97 15.77 4.24
CA ILE A 58 -12.92 16.34 5.18
C ILE A 58 -14.25 15.57 5.07
N GLY A 59 -14.76 15.07 6.19
CA GLY A 59 -16.04 14.37 6.27
C GLY A 59 -15.97 12.85 6.11
N GLU A 60 -14.78 12.28 5.92
CA GLU A 60 -14.59 10.83 6.03
C GLU A 60 -14.42 10.40 7.48
N THR A 61 -14.99 9.25 7.82
CA THR A 61 -14.91 8.67 9.16
C THR A 61 -13.73 7.71 9.23
N VAL A 62 -12.85 7.91 10.21
CA VAL A 62 -11.83 6.92 10.60
C VAL A 62 -12.18 6.39 11.98
N GLU A 63 -12.37 5.08 12.09
CA GLU A 63 -12.64 4.40 13.34
C GLU A 63 -11.43 3.57 13.76
N PHE A 64 -11.06 3.67 15.04
CA PHE A 64 -9.94 2.93 15.61
C PHE A 64 -10.45 1.90 16.61
N ILE A 65 -10.02 0.64 16.46
CA ILE A 65 -10.37 -0.46 17.35
C ILE A 65 -9.13 -0.81 18.18
N TYR A 66 -9.15 -0.44 19.47
CA TYR A 66 -8.08 -0.72 20.42
C TYR A 66 -8.51 -1.83 21.39
N ASP A 67 -8.41 -3.08 20.96
CA ASP A 67 -8.67 -4.28 21.78
C ASP A 67 -7.61 -5.35 21.48
N PRO A 68 -7.20 -6.21 22.43
CA PRO A 68 -6.29 -7.32 22.14
C PRO A 68 -6.79 -8.28 21.04
N ASN A 69 -8.11 -8.37 20.82
CA ASN A 69 -8.73 -9.12 19.73
C ASN A 69 -9.15 -8.23 18.54
N SER A 70 -8.72 -6.96 18.50
CA SER A 70 -9.07 -5.98 17.45
C SER A 70 -8.81 -6.51 16.03
N GLY A 71 -7.73 -7.27 15.81
CA GLY A 71 -7.47 -7.89 14.51
C GLY A 71 -8.55 -8.90 14.10
N ALA A 72 -9.03 -9.72 15.04
CA ALA A 72 -10.11 -10.67 14.77
C ALA A 72 -11.45 -9.97 14.53
N GLU A 73 -11.71 -8.89 15.27
CA GLU A 73 -12.92 -8.10 15.11
C GLU A 73 -12.91 -7.32 13.77
N ALA A 74 -11.78 -6.71 13.41
CA ALA A 74 -11.59 -6.06 12.11
C ALA A 74 -11.82 -7.05 10.94
N MET A 75 -11.33 -8.28 11.07
CA MET A 75 -11.63 -9.35 10.12
C MET A 75 -13.11 -9.68 10.05
N ARG A 76 -13.78 -9.84 11.19
CA ARG A 76 -15.22 -10.14 11.27
C ARG A 76 -16.04 -9.05 10.58
N ILE A 77 -15.78 -7.78 10.92
CA ILE A 77 -16.44 -6.61 10.32
C ILE A 77 -16.28 -6.64 8.79
N GLY A 78 -15.04 -6.82 8.29
CA GLY A 78 -14.80 -6.86 6.85
C GLY A 78 -15.51 -8.02 6.15
N TYR A 79 -15.56 -9.21 6.74
CA TYR A 79 -16.31 -10.34 6.16
C TYR A 79 -17.83 -10.12 6.18
N ASP A 80 -18.37 -9.49 7.22
CA ASP A 80 -19.79 -9.16 7.28
C ASP A 80 -20.17 -8.10 6.25
N LEU A 81 -19.29 -7.13 5.99
CA LEU A 81 -19.44 -6.16 4.91
C LEU A 81 -19.41 -6.82 3.52
N LEU A 82 -18.49 -7.77 3.29
CA LEU A 82 -18.46 -8.55 2.04
C LEU A 82 -19.77 -9.34 1.83
N ARG A 83 -20.31 -9.94 2.90
CA ARG A 83 -21.63 -10.63 2.83
C ARG A 83 -22.79 -9.69 2.54
N GLN A 84 -22.65 -8.40 2.85
CA GLN A 84 -23.62 -7.35 2.50
C GLN A 84 -23.43 -6.82 1.07
N GLY A 85 -22.46 -7.36 0.31
CA GLY A 85 -22.15 -6.92 -1.04
C GLY A 85 -21.27 -5.68 -1.12
N LYS A 86 -20.66 -5.25 0.01
CA LYS A 86 -19.68 -4.16 0.03
C LYS A 86 -18.33 -4.65 -0.48
N ARG A 87 -17.56 -3.73 -1.05
CA ARG A 87 -16.20 -3.96 -1.54
C ARG A 87 -15.19 -3.55 -0.46
N VAL A 88 -14.34 -4.49 -0.05
CA VAL A 88 -13.45 -4.31 1.11
C VAL A 88 -11.98 -4.45 0.72
N ALA A 89 -11.16 -3.47 1.10
CA ALA A 89 -9.71 -3.57 1.01
C ALA A 89 -9.11 -3.78 2.41
N PHE A 90 -8.38 -4.88 2.60
CA PHE A 90 -7.60 -5.12 3.81
C PHE A 90 -6.13 -4.74 3.61
N VAL A 91 -5.59 -3.96 4.54
CA VAL A 91 -4.16 -3.66 4.62
C VAL A 91 -3.59 -4.42 5.80
N SER A 92 -2.53 -5.20 5.59
CA SER A 92 -1.89 -5.96 6.66
C SER A 92 -0.37 -5.90 6.55
N THR A 93 0.34 -6.10 7.66
CA THR A 93 1.81 -6.04 7.68
C THR A 93 2.47 -7.31 7.15
N GLY A 94 1.75 -8.43 7.03
CA GLY A 94 2.32 -9.74 6.72
C GLY A 94 1.61 -10.48 5.60
N ALA A 95 2.40 -11.06 4.68
CA ALA A 95 1.89 -11.82 3.54
C ALA A 95 1.01 -13.02 3.95
N VAL A 96 1.34 -13.69 5.07
CA VAL A 96 0.53 -14.80 5.60
C VAL A 96 -0.89 -14.33 5.95
N MET A 97 -1.00 -13.18 6.62
CA MET A 97 -2.29 -12.62 7.00
C MET A 97 -3.08 -12.19 5.76
N ALA A 98 -2.45 -11.48 4.81
CA ALA A 98 -3.06 -11.09 3.55
C ALA A 98 -3.63 -12.30 2.77
N ARG A 99 -2.87 -13.41 2.70
CA ARG A 99 -3.34 -14.65 2.07
C ARG A 99 -4.54 -15.25 2.80
N THR A 100 -4.44 -15.40 4.13
CA THR A 100 -5.52 -15.97 4.93
C THR A 100 -6.81 -15.15 4.85
N LEU A 101 -6.71 -13.82 4.78
CA LEU A 101 -7.85 -12.93 4.57
C LEU A 101 -8.58 -13.26 3.26
N VAL A 102 -7.83 -13.37 2.16
CA VAL A 102 -8.37 -13.64 0.82
C VAL A 102 -8.90 -15.06 0.70
N GLU A 103 -8.23 -16.06 1.28
CA GLU A 103 -8.70 -17.45 1.31
C GLU A 103 -10.02 -17.62 2.06
N LYS A 104 -10.24 -16.84 3.12
CA LYS A 104 -11.52 -16.82 3.85
C LYS A 104 -12.57 -16.03 3.08
N ALA A 105 -12.21 -14.86 2.56
CA ALA A 105 -13.11 -14.01 1.78
C ALA A 105 -13.64 -14.74 0.54
N SER A 106 -12.81 -15.47 -0.20
CA SER A 106 -13.21 -16.18 -1.43
C SER A 106 -14.21 -17.32 -1.20
N LYS A 107 -14.38 -17.77 0.04
CA LYS A 107 -15.37 -18.79 0.45
C LYS A 107 -16.71 -18.16 0.85
N LEU A 108 -16.81 -16.84 0.87
CA LEU A 108 -18.03 -16.12 1.18
C LEU A 108 -18.91 -15.95 -0.06
N SER A 109 -20.20 -15.78 0.18
CA SER A 109 -21.19 -15.45 -0.84
C SER A 109 -21.75 -14.06 -0.57
N LYS A 110 -21.95 -13.31 -1.65
CA LYS A 110 -22.63 -12.01 -1.64
C LYS A 110 -24.16 -12.20 -1.53
N PRO A 111 -24.95 -11.13 -1.33
CA PRO A 111 -26.41 -11.23 -1.22
C PRO A 111 -27.09 -11.85 -2.44
N ASP A 112 -26.47 -11.72 -3.62
CA ASP A 112 -26.93 -12.31 -4.88
C ASP A 112 -26.49 -13.78 -5.06
N ASN A 113 -25.92 -14.40 -4.02
CA ASN A 113 -25.32 -15.73 -4.00
C ASN A 113 -24.10 -15.92 -4.91
N SER A 114 -23.59 -14.85 -5.55
CA SER A 114 -22.34 -14.94 -6.30
C SER A 114 -21.14 -15.00 -5.34
N PRO A 115 -20.04 -15.69 -5.72
CA PRO A 115 -18.85 -15.76 -4.89
C PRO A 115 -18.15 -14.41 -4.79
N VAL A 116 -17.51 -14.14 -3.65
CA VAL A 116 -16.65 -12.97 -3.49
C VAL A 116 -15.38 -13.12 -4.33
N ARG A 117 -15.16 -12.16 -5.25
CA ARG A 117 -13.95 -12.07 -6.05
C ARG A 117 -12.84 -11.42 -5.22
N ALA A 118 -11.95 -12.25 -4.69
CA ALA A 118 -10.87 -11.80 -3.80
C ALA A 118 -9.48 -11.97 -4.42
N ARG A 119 -8.55 -11.05 -4.14
CA ARG A 119 -7.14 -11.20 -4.52
C ARG A 119 -6.19 -10.67 -3.44
N THR A 120 -5.05 -11.33 -3.29
CA THR A 120 -4.01 -10.93 -2.36
C THR A 120 -2.83 -10.30 -3.08
N TYR A 121 -2.19 -9.29 -2.46
CA TYR A 121 -0.98 -8.67 -2.98
C TYR A 121 0.16 -8.54 -1.96
N TYR A 122 1.34 -9.09 -2.24
CA TYR A 122 2.50 -9.04 -1.35
C TYR A 122 3.84 -9.08 -2.10
N GLY A 123 4.99 -9.01 -1.44
CA GLY A 123 6.28 -8.87 -2.13
C GLY A 123 6.69 -10.04 -3.04
N ASP A 124 6.36 -11.27 -2.65
CA ASP A 124 6.80 -12.52 -3.29
C ASP A 124 5.67 -13.24 -4.05
N MET A 125 4.83 -12.48 -4.77
CA MET A 125 3.81 -13.10 -5.63
C MET A 125 4.39 -13.54 -6.97
N ASP A 126 3.64 -14.39 -7.66
CA ASP A 126 3.92 -14.75 -9.04
C ASP A 126 4.15 -13.51 -9.92
N GLY A 127 5.32 -13.46 -10.56
CA GLY A 127 5.76 -12.30 -11.32
C GLY A 127 4.89 -12.00 -12.55
N LYS A 128 4.27 -13.02 -13.16
CA LYS A 128 3.38 -12.82 -14.32
C LYS A 128 2.06 -12.20 -13.89
N GLN A 129 1.46 -12.71 -12.82
CA GLN A 129 0.24 -12.14 -12.27
C GLN A 129 0.48 -10.71 -11.77
N ARG A 130 1.61 -10.48 -11.09
CA ARG A 130 2.02 -9.15 -10.66
C ARG A 130 2.15 -8.21 -11.85
N GLN A 131 2.88 -8.60 -12.89
CA GLN A 131 3.05 -7.75 -14.07
C GLN A 131 1.72 -7.41 -14.76
N LYS A 132 0.82 -8.40 -14.87
CA LYS A 132 -0.51 -8.20 -15.46
C LYS A 132 -1.38 -7.25 -14.65
N ASP A 133 -1.45 -7.44 -13.34
CA ASP A 133 -2.31 -6.60 -12.50
C ASP A 133 -1.75 -5.19 -12.36
N PHE A 134 -0.44 -5.03 -12.23
CA PHE A 134 0.18 -3.72 -12.05
C PHE A 134 0.37 -2.94 -13.35
N SER A 135 0.09 -3.52 -14.53
CA SER A 135 0.02 -2.74 -15.77
C SER A 135 -1.13 -1.73 -15.74
N ASP A 136 -2.23 -2.10 -15.10
CA ASP A 136 -3.34 -1.22 -14.74
C ASP A 136 -4.06 -1.76 -13.49
N ILE A 137 -3.55 -1.37 -12.32
CA ILE A 137 -4.05 -1.87 -11.04
C ILE A 137 -5.50 -1.43 -10.81
N ASN A 138 -5.90 -0.31 -11.39
CA ASN A 138 -7.24 0.24 -11.22
C ASN A 138 -8.26 -0.61 -11.97
N VAL A 139 -7.97 -1.00 -13.21
CA VAL A 139 -8.81 -1.96 -13.93
C VAL A 139 -8.83 -3.30 -13.21
N ALA A 140 -7.67 -3.84 -12.82
CA ALA A 140 -7.60 -5.12 -12.12
C ALA A 140 -8.42 -5.14 -10.83
N TRP A 141 -8.34 -4.08 -10.03
CA TRP A 141 -9.08 -3.95 -8.78
C TRP A 141 -10.56 -3.64 -8.99
N SER A 142 -10.93 -2.96 -10.09
CA SER A 142 -12.32 -2.61 -10.40
C SER A 142 -13.23 -3.84 -10.51
N GLU A 143 -12.67 -5.00 -10.82
CA GLU A 143 -13.42 -6.24 -10.92
C GLU A 143 -13.45 -7.07 -9.63
N LEU A 144 -12.77 -6.65 -8.56
CA LEU A 144 -12.63 -7.41 -7.31
C LEU A 144 -13.57 -6.87 -6.23
N ASP A 145 -14.23 -7.77 -5.50
CA ASP A 145 -15.01 -7.43 -4.32
C ASP A 145 -14.10 -7.26 -3.09
N CYS A 146 -12.97 -7.98 -3.05
CA CYS A 146 -12.04 -7.95 -1.92
C CYS A 146 -10.59 -7.90 -2.39
N VAL A 147 -9.78 -7.06 -1.77
CA VAL A 147 -8.32 -7.15 -1.87
C VAL A 147 -7.70 -7.24 -0.48
N ALA A 148 -6.62 -7.99 -0.34
CA ALA A 148 -5.81 -7.95 0.89
C ALA A 148 -4.34 -7.80 0.51
N TYR A 149 -3.71 -6.71 0.95
CA TYR A 149 -2.36 -6.40 0.52
C TYR A 149 -1.43 -5.97 1.66
N THR A 150 -0.13 -6.12 1.41
CA THR A 150 0.93 -5.60 2.27
C THR A 150 1.48 -4.29 1.74
N ASN A 151 2.25 -3.55 2.54
CA ASN A 151 2.89 -2.26 2.21
C ASN A 151 3.65 -2.21 0.85
N THR A 152 3.94 -3.36 0.26
CA THR A 152 4.56 -3.51 -1.07
C THR A 152 3.72 -2.98 -2.24
N VAL A 153 2.48 -2.56 -1.99
CA VAL A 153 1.56 -2.03 -3.01
C VAL A 153 1.25 -0.54 -2.79
N GLU A 154 1.70 0.08 -1.70
CA GLU A 154 1.25 1.42 -1.30
C GLU A 154 1.64 2.54 -2.29
N ALA A 155 2.74 2.39 -3.02
CA ALA A 155 3.14 3.37 -4.03
C ALA A 155 2.25 3.26 -5.29
N GLY A 156 1.39 4.26 -5.50
CA GLY A 156 0.63 4.43 -6.74
C GLY A 156 -0.80 3.89 -6.75
N ILE A 157 -1.30 3.34 -5.64
CA ILE A 157 -2.74 3.05 -5.48
C ILE A 157 -3.48 4.32 -5.07
N SER A 158 -4.59 4.60 -5.76
CA SER A 158 -5.55 5.61 -5.33
C SER A 158 -6.86 4.97 -4.88
N PHE A 159 -7.23 5.23 -3.62
CA PHE A 159 -8.57 4.96 -3.09
C PHE A 159 -9.54 6.12 -3.36
N GLU A 160 -9.20 7.09 -4.22
CA GLU A 160 -10.12 8.16 -4.67
C GLU A 160 -11.03 7.69 -5.82
N ILE A 161 -10.74 6.53 -6.41
CA ILE A 161 -11.49 6.01 -7.53
C ILE A 161 -12.89 5.61 -7.04
N ILE A 162 -13.89 6.32 -7.55
CA ILE A 162 -15.29 6.09 -7.18
C ILE A 162 -15.68 4.65 -7.54
N GLY A 163 -16.27 3.95 -6.57
CA GLY A 163 -16.77 2.59 -6.73
C GLY A 163 -15.70 1.50 -6.64
N HIS A 164 -14.46 1.83 -6.28
CA HIS A 164 -13.35 0.87 -6.21
C HIS A 164 -13.39 0.01 -4.93
N PHE A 165 -13.44 0.64 -3.76
CA PHE A 165 -13.71 -0.02 -2.49
C PHE A 165 -14.59 0.88 -1.64
N ASP A 166 -15.55 0.29 -0.93
CA ASP A 166 -16.43 1.00 0.01
C ASP A 166 -15.72 1.29 1.34
N ILE A 167 -14.76 0.45 1.71
CA ILE A 167 -14.06 0.51 3.00
C ILE A 167 -12.65 -0.06 2.93
N VAL A 168 -11.74 0.59 3.66
CA VAL A 168 -10.37 0.12 3.88
C VAL A 168 -10.22 -0.25 5.35
N ILE A 169 -9.76 -1.47 5.63
CA ILE A 169 -9.51 -1.98 6.98
C ILE A 169 -8.02 -2.25 7.13
N ALA A 170 -7.34 -1.40 7.89
CA ALA A 170 -5.94 -1.57 8.19
C ALA A 170 -5.74 -2.35 9.50
N ILE A 171 -5.05 -3.49 9.41
CA ILE A 171 -4.68 -4.34 10.54
C ILE A 171 -3.18 -4.17 10.77
N THR A 172 -2.83 -3.45 11.83
CA THR A 172 -1.46 -3.15 12.20
C THR A 172 -1.11 -3.72 13.58
N ASN A 173 0.12 -4.22 13.72
CA ASN A 173 0.67 -4.64 15.00
C ASN A 173 1.42 -3.50 15.71
N ILE A 174 1.34 -2.28 15.18
CA ILE A 174 1.99 -1.11 15.77
C ILE A 174 1.17 -0.69 16.98
N ALA A 175 1.73 -0.87 18.18
CA ALA A 175 1.25 -0.18 19.38
C ALA A 175 1.45 1.32 19.15
N THR A 176 0.43 2.01 18.64
CA THR A 176 0.47 3.46 18.52
C THR A 176 0.43 4.01 19.94
N PRO A 177 1.38 4.84 20.38
CA PRO A 177 1.20 5.57 21.62
C PRO A 177 -0.03 6.44 21.44
N VAL A 178 -1.06 6.21 22.25
CA VAL A 178 -2.21 7.12 22.33
C VAL A 178 -1.67 8.40 22.96
N HIS A 179 -1.69 9.50 22.20
CA HIS A 179 -1.40 10.84 22.72
C HIS A 179 -2.65 11.41 23.39
#